data_AF-A0A2V6IS28-F1
#
_entry.id   AF-A0A2V6IS28-F1
#
_cell.length_a   1.000
_cell.length_b   1.000
_cell.length_c   1.000
_cell.angle_alpha   90.00
_cell.angle_beta   90.00
_cell.angle_gamma   90.00
#
_symmetry.space_group_name_H-M   'P 1'
#
loop_
_entity.id
_entity.type
_entity.pdbx_description
1 polymer ?
#
loop_
_entity_poly.entity_id
_entity_poly.type
_entity_poly.pdbx_seq_one_letter_code
_entity_poly.pdbx_strand_id
1 'polypeptide(L)' 'MPTKITTFLSEVKVELQKCSWPWDPKEKGFRRYKELFDSTVVVIMAMLLLGGYVALFDFILVNVVHFFTRIH' A
#
# COMPACT_ATOMS: atom_id res chain seq x y z
N MET A 1 -4.89 -42.10 -7.37
CA MET A 1 -4.86 -40.90 -6.49
C MET A 1 -3.59 -40.06 -6.60
N PRO A 2 -2.34 -40.60 -6.63
CA PRO A 2 -1.13 -39.75 -6.65
C PRO A 2 -1.00 -38.90 -7.92
N THR A 3 -1.47 -39.40 -9.07
CA THR A 3 -1.38 -38.73 -10.37
C THR A 3 -2.13 -37.39 -10.41
N LYS A 4 -3.27 -37.27 -9.73
CA LYS A 4 -4.05 -36.01 -9.69
C LYS A 4 -3.32 -34.93 -8.90
N ILE A 5 -2.62 -35.31 -7.83
CA ILE A 5 -1.83 -34.39 -6.99
C ILE A 5 -0.62 -33.88 -7.78
N THR A 6 0.06 -34.77 -8.52
CA THR A 6 1.21 -34.37 -9.35
C THR A 6 0.80 -33.46 -10.49
N THR A 7 -0.37 -33.69 -11.12
CA THR A 7 -0.90 -32.80 -12.15
C THR A 7 -1.26 -31.44 -11.59
N PHE A 8 -1.96 -31.38 -10.44
CA PHE A 8 -2.29 -30.12 -9.77
C PHE A 8 -1.05 -29.31 -9.39
N LEU A 9 -0.01 -29.95 -8.83
CA LEU A 9 1.24 -29.26 -8.52
C LEU A 9 1.97 -28.75 -9.77
N SER A 10 1.87 -29.49 -10.88
CA SER A 10 2.46 -29.04 -12.16
C SER A 10 1.74 -27.82 -12.73
N GLU A 11 0.40 -27.77 -12.64
CA GLU A 11 -0.40 -26.63 -13.06
C GLU A 11 -0.15 -25.41 -12.17
N VAL A 12 -0.14 -25.60 -10.84
CA VAL A 12 0.20 -24.53 -9.89
C VAL A 12 1.58 -23.96 -10.18
N LYS A 13 2.57 -24.80 -10.49
CA LYS A 13 3.92 -24.32 -10.86
C LYS A 13 3.91 -23.46 -12.12
N VAL A 14 3.15 -23.85 -13.15
CA VAL A 14 3.03 -23.11 -14.40
C VAL A 14 2.34 -21.76 -14.16
N GLU A 15 1.28 -21.70 -13.36
CA GLU A 15 0.61 -20.44 -13.03
C GLU A 15 1.47 -19.55 -12.13
N LEU A 16 2.19 -20.12 -11.16
CA LEU A 16 3.10 -19.37 -10.28
C LEU A 16 4.24 -18.70 -11.06
N GLN A 17 4.66 -19.27 -12.19
CA GLN A 17 5.67 -18.67 -13.08
C GLN A 17 5.16 -17.45 -13.85
N LYS A 18 3.84 -17.30 -14.01
CA LYS A 18 3.23 -16.12 -14.64
C LYS A 18 3.00 -14.98 -13.66
N CYS A 19 3.07 -15.25 -12.35
CA CYS A 19 2.90 -14.23 -11.34
C CYS A 19 4.12 -13.29 -11.31
N SER A 20 3.85 -11.99 -11.30
CA SER A 20 4.85 -10.98 -11.00
C SER A 20 5.21 -11.09 -9.53
N TRP A 21 6.33 -11.76 -9.21
CA TRP A 21 6.80 -11.81 -7.83
C TRP A 21 7.24 -10.40 -7.41
N PRO A 22 6.79 -9.85 -6.26
CA PRO A 22 7.24 -8.56 -5.70
C PRO A 22 8.74 -8.44 -5.37
N TRP A 23 9.56 -9.33 -5.92
CA TRP A 23 10.99 -9.27 -5.77
C TRP A 23 11.75 -9.74 -7.02
N ASP A 24 12.85 -9.07 -7.34
CA ASP A 24 13.76 -9.52 -8.40
C ASP A 24 14.81 -10.50 -7.85
N PRO A 25 14.80 -11.79 -8.26
CA PRO A 25 15.79 -12.77 -7.84
C PRO A 25 17.22 -12.51 -8.37
N LYS A 26 17.39 -11.62 -9.36
CA LYS A 26 18.71 -11.23 -9.89
C LYS A 26 19.41 -10.16 -9.06
N GLU A 27 18.66 -9.43 -8.24
CA GLU A 27 19.21 -8.36 -7.41
C GLU A 27 19.41 -8.82 -5.95
N LYS A 28 20.57 -8.51 -5.38
CA LYS A 28 20.87 -8.80 -3.96
C LYS A 28 20.55 -7.60 -3.07
N GLY A 29 19.96 -7.86 -1.91
CA GLY A 29 19.72 -6.87 -0.86
C GLY A 29 18.43 -6.06 -1.04
N PHE A 30 18.42 -4.81 -0.55
CA PHE A 30 17.23 -3.94 -0.53
C PHE A 30 16.65 -3.58 -1.91
N ARG A 31 17.47 -3.62 -2.97
CA ARG A 31 17.00 -3.32 -4.34
C ARG A 31 16.05 -4.39 -4.89
N ARG A 32 16.11 -5.61 -4.34
CA ARG A 32 15.19 -6.70 -4.66
C ARG A 32 13.71 -6.32 -4.45
N TYR A 33 13.40 -5.45 -3.49
CA TYR A 33 12.02 -5.04 -3.19
C TYR A 33 11.70 -3.62 -3.69
N LYS A 34 12.43 -3.13 -4.69
CA LYS A 34 12.32 -1.75 -5.17
C LYS A 34 10.89 -1.39 -5.59
N GLU A 35 10.19 -2.25 -6.32
CA GLU A 35 8.80 -2.02 -6.73
C GLU A 35 7.84 -1.94 -5.54
N LEU A 36 8.08 -2.76 -4.52
CA LEU A 36 7.30 -2.78 -3.28
C LEU A 36 7.48 -1.52 -2.47
N PHE A 37 8.74 -1.07 -2.33
CA PHE A 37 9.07 0.14 -1.61
C PHE A 37 8.53 1.37 -2.34
N ASP A 38 8.65 1.43 -3.66
CA ASP A 38 8.13 2.54 -4.47
C ASP A 38 6.61 2.67 -4.32
N SER A 39 5.88 1.55 -4.41
CA SER A 39 4.44 1.52 -4.20
C SER A 39 4.04 1.96 -2.79
N THR A 40 4.76 1.49 -1.76
CA THR A 40 4.45 1.82 -0.36
C THR A 40 4.75 3.29 -0.03
N VAL A 41 5.84 3.85 -0.57
CA VAL A 41 6.22 5.25 -0.38
C VAL A 41 5.17 6.19 -0.97
N VAL A 42 4.65 5.88 -2.15
CA VAL A 42 3.58 6.67 -2.77
C VAL A 42 2.32 6.69 -1.89
N VAL A 43 1.91 5.52 -1.37
CA VAL A 43 0.75 5.43 -0.48
C VAL A 43 0.97 6.23 0.81
N ILE A 44 2.17 6.17 1.40
CA ILE A 44 2.52 6.96 2.59
C ILE A 44 2.41 8.47 2.29
N MET A 45 2.96 8.92 1.17
CA MET A 45 2.88 10.33 0.79
C MET A 45 1.44 10.79 0.57
N ALA A 46 0.61 9.97 -0.06
CA ALA A 46 -0.81 10.25 -0.24
C ALA A 46 -1.55 10.35 1.10
N MET A 47 -1.30 9.41 2.03
CA MET A 47 -1.89 9.42 3.37
C MET A 47 -1.51 10.67 4.17
N LEU A 48 -0.23 11.09 4.09
CA LEU A 48 0.25 12.28 4.79
C LEU A 48 -0.37 13.57 4.23
N LEU A 49 -0.44 13.71 2.90
CA LEU A 49 -1.05 14.87 2.27
C LEU A 49 -2.54 14.97 2.57
N LEU A 50 -3.27 13.85 2.48
CA LEU A 50 -4.69 13.81 2.80
C LEU A 50 -4.94 14.09 4.28
N GLY A 51 -4.17 13.45 5.18
CA GLY A 51 -4.28 13.67 6.62
C GLY A 51 -3.96 15.11 7.01
N GLY A 52 -2.92 15.70 6.42
CA GLY A 52 -2.57 17.10 6.62
C GLY A 52 -3.66 18.05 6.14
N TYR A 53 -4.25 17.80 4.97
CA TYR A 53 -5.39 18.57 4.47
C TYR A 53 -6.56 18.51 5.46
N VAL A 54 -7.02 17.31 5.82
CA VAL A 54 -8.16 17.13 6.73
C VAL A 54 -7.90 17.84 8.08
N ALA A 55 -6.72 17.66 8.66
CA ALA A 55 -6.36 18.28 9.94
C ALA A 55 -6.35 19.82 9.90
N LEU A 56 -5.95 20.43 8.77
CA LEU A 56 -5.99 21.88 8.59
C LEU A 56 -7.43 22.41 8.58
N PHE A 57 -8.33 21.75 7.85
CA PHE A 57 -9.74 22.14 7.80
C PHE A 57 -10.43 21.93 9.14
N ASP A 58 -10.14 20.82 9.83
CA ASP A 58 -10.64 20.57 11.18
C ASP A 58 -10.18 21.66 12.16
N PHE A 59 -8.91 22.08 12.08
CA PHE A 59 -8.38 23.17 12.91
C PHE A 59 -9.06 24.52 12.65
N ILE A 60 -9.29 24.85 11.37
CA ILE A 60 -10.00 26.08 10.99
C ILE A 60 -11.44 26.02 11.51
N LEU A 61 -12.13 24.90 11.29
CA LEU A 61 -13.52 24.72 11.70
C LEU A 61 -13.65 24.83 13.22
N VAL A 62 -12.80 24.15 13.99
CA VAL A 62 -12.81 24.23 15.46
C VAL A 62 -12.60 25.67 15.92
N ASN A 63 -11.63 26.40 15.38
CA ASN A 63 -11.39 27.80 15.77
C ASN A 63 -12.56 28.71 15.41
N VAL A 64 -13.13 28.57 14.22
CA VAL A 64 -14.26 29.38 13.75
C VAL A 64 -15.52 29.06 14.56
N VAL A 65 -15.85 27.78 14.75
CA VAL A 65 -17.00 27.36 15.54
C VAL A 65 -16.83 27.79 17.00
N HIS A 66 -15.65 27.62 17.60
CA HIS A 66 -15.40 28.11 18.96
C HIS A 66 -15.56 29.63 19.07
N PHE A 67 -15.15 30.39 18.06
CA PHE A 67 -15.35 31.84 18.02
C PHE A 67 -16.83 32.21 17.99
N PHE A 68 -17.63 31.56 17.14
CA PHE A 68 -19.07 31.80 17.08
C PHE A 68 -19.81 31.38 18.36
N THR A 69 -19.47 30.22 18.93
CA THR A 69 -20.13 29.71 20.15
C THR A 69 -19.84 30.57 21.39
N ARG A 70 -18.73 31.33 21.40
CA ARG A 70 -18.38 32.23 22.51
C ARG A 70 -18.94 33.65 22.40
N ILE A 71 -19.43 34.02 21.21
CA ILE A 71 -19.97 35.36 20.90
C ILE A 71 -21.50 35.40 21.04
N HIS A 72 -22.17 34.23 21.03
CA HIS A 72 -23.55 34.09 21.50
C HIS A 72 -23.60 33.97 23.04
#